data_AF-A0A7D5BE78-F1
#
_entry.id   AF-A0A7D5BE78-F1
#
_cell.length_a   1.000
_cell.length_b   1.000
_cell.length_c   1.000
_cell.angle_alpha   90.00
_cell.angle_beta   90.00
_cell.angle_gamma   90.00
#
_symmetry.space_group_name_H-M   'P 1'
#
loop_
_entity.id
_entity.type
_entity.pdbx_description
1 polymer ?
#
loop_
_entity_poly.entity_id
_entity_poly.type
_entity_poly.pdbx_seq_one_letter_code
_entity_poly.pdbx_strand_id
1 'polypeptide(L)'
;MRPVSDSARISRRRFLIGTGSTLGALALPSLATRAAVAAGTALANGDHVPVLVIGSGYGGAVAALRLTQAGINVHIVEMGQSWTTPGSDGKIFCDMLNPDGRSYWLRTRTDQPVGYFMGFDVNKNIPRYTGVLDSEAFGGIRVYQGRGVGGGSLVNGGMAVTPRRSYFEEVLPS
;
A
#
# COMPACT_ATOMS: atom_id res chain seq x y z
N MET A 1 50.06 -31.08 74.18
CA MET A 1 48.65 -30.65 74.11
C MET A 1 47.92 -31.56 73.13
N ARG A 2 47.11 -32.51 73.63
CA ARG A 2 46.06 -33.25 72.89
C ARG A 2 44.70 -32.77 73.44
N PRO A 3 43.53 -32.96 72.79
CA PRO A 3 43.26 -33.70 71.57
C PRO A 3 42.51 -32.92 70.47
N VAL A 4 42.57 -33.48 69.26
CA VAL A 4 41.71 -33.21 68.10
C VAL A 4 40.37 -33.92 68.30
N SER A 5 39.26 -33.28 67.91
CA SER A 5 37.92 -33.87 67.87
C SER A 5 37.43 -34.05 66.43
N ASP A 6 36.93 -35.27 66.18
CA ASP A 6 36.25 -35.88 65.03
C ASP A 6 35.23 -34.97 64.31
N SER A 7 35.06 -34.97 62.98
CA SER A 7 34.41 -36.00 62.13
C SER A 7 34.01 -35.27 60.81
N ALA A 8 33.77 -35.81 59.61
CA ALA A 8 33.35 -37.13 59.16
C ALA A 8 33.86 -37.38 57.72
N ARG A 9 34.05 -38.65 57.39
CA ARG A 9 34.51 -39.14 56.07
C ARG A 9 33.42 -38.95 55.02
N ILE A 10 33.66 -38.11 54.01
CA ILE A 10 32.83 -38.09 52.79
C ILE A 10 33.42 -39.09 51.79
N SER A 11 32.62 -40.12 51.52
CA SER A 11 32.90 -41.22 50.61
C SER A 11 33.03 -40.76 49.15
N ARG A 12 34.01 -41.34 48.44
CA ARG A 12 34.39 -41.11 47.03
C ARG A 12 33.31 -41.48 45.98
N ARG A 13 32.02 -41.54 46.35
CA ARG A 13 30.95 -42.11 45.51
C ARG A 13 29.88 -41.13 45.02
N ARG A 14 30.04 -39.81 45.18
CA ARG A 14 29.03 -38.83 44.72
C ARG A 14 29.55 -37.58 44.00
N PHE A 15 30.81 -37.53 43.58
CA PHE A 15 31.36 -36.33 42.92
C PHE A 15 31.57 -36.44 41.40
N LEU A 16 31.25 -37.56 40.75
CA LEU A 16 31.35 -37.63 39.29
C LEU A 16 30.13 -38.31 38.68
N ILE A 17 29.76 -37.82 37.49
CA ILE A 17 28.64 -38.19 36.59
C ILE A 17 27.40 -37.31 36.85
N GLY A 18 27.29 -36.08 36.33
CA GLY A 18 28.00 -35.48 35.20
C GLY A 18 27.54 -36.07 33.86
N THR A 19 27.02 -35.23 32.97
CA THR A 19 26.66 -35.50 31.56
C THR A 19 25.45 -36.40 31.28
N GLY A 20 24.25 -35.80 31.35
CA GLY A 20 23.03 -36.29 30.69
C GLY A 20 22.52 -35.24 29.69
N SER A 21 22.94 -35.38 28.44
CA SER A 21 22.36 -34.85 27.18
C SER A 21 21.14 -33.92 27.27
N THR A 22 21.37 -32.61 27.22
CA THR A 22 20.41 -31.65 26.65
C THR A 22 20.72 -31.50 25.16
N LEU A 23 20.03 -32.30 24.35
CA LEU A 23 20.07 -32.21 22.89
C LEU A 23 19.65 -30.79 22.46
N GLY A 24 20.51 -30.15 21.68
CA GLY A 24 20.34 -28.81 21.17
C GLY A 24 19.10 -28.69 20.28
N ALA A 25 18.08 -28.02 20.78
CA ALA A 25 17.16 -27.27 19.94
C ALA A 25 17.76 -25.87 19.77
N LEU A 26 18.72 -25.72 18.85
CA LEU A 26 18.96 -24.43 18.21
C LEU A 26 17.69 -24.11 17.43
N ALA A 27 16.71 -23.52 18.12
CA ALA A 27 15.59 -22.88 17.48
C ALA A 27 16.18 -21.75 16.64
N LEU A 28 16.33 -22.01 15.34
CA LEU A 28 16.54 -20.98 14.33
C LEU A 28 15.56 -19.85 14.65
N PRO A 29 16.01 -18.63 15.02
CA PRO A 29 15.09 -17.52 15.01
C PRO A 29 14.64 -17.44 13.56
N SER A 30 13.37 -17.72 13.32
CA SER A 30 12.74 -17.43 12.05
C SER A 30 12.97 -15.93 11.80
N LEU A 31 13.95 -15.64 10.93
CA LEU A 31 14.19 -14.33 10.31
C LEU A 31 13.01 -14.03 9.38
N ALA A 32 11.82 -13.97 9.96
CA ALA A 32 10.68 -13.27 9.42
C ALA A 32 10.44 -12.07 10.35
N THR A 33 11.50 -11.30 10.61
CA THR A 33 11.31 -9.88 10.89
C THR A 33 10.72 -9.31 9.62
N ARG A 34 9.38 -9.37 9.49
CA ARG A 34 8.68 -8.39 8.66
C ARG A 34 9.11 -7.08 9.28
N ALA A 35 10.07 -6.41 8.66
CA ALA A 35 10.36 -5.03 8.97
C ALA A 35 8.99 -4.36 8.94
N ALA A 36 8.50 -3.95 10.11
CA ALA A 36 7.38 -3.05 10.17
C ALA A 36 7.82 -1.92 9.24
N VAL A 37 7.10 -1.74 8.13
CA VAL A 37 7.34 -0.61 7.24
C VAL A 37 7.12 0.58 8.16
N ALA A 38 8.22 1.16 8.65
CA ALA A 38 8.16 2.35 9.46
C ALA A 38 7.33 3.33 8.64
N ALA A 39 6.25 3.86 9.22
CA ALA A 39 5.46 4.88 8.57
C ALA A 39 6.45 5.97 8.15
N GLY A 40 6.70 6.08 6.84
CA GLY A 40 7.69 6.99 6.32
C GLY A 40 7.35 8.39 6.80
N THR A 41 8.34 9.13 7.29
CA THR A 41 8.17 10.54 7.62
C THR A 41 7.64 11.26 6.38
N ALA A 42 6.59 12.08 6.57
CA ALA A 42 6.09 12.92 5.49
C ALA A 42 7.22 13.83 4.99
N LEU A 43 7.33 14.00 3.66
CA LEU A 43 8.33 14.87 3.06
C LEU A 43 8.12 16.32 3.51
N ALA A 44 9.20 16.97 3.90
CA ALA A 44 9.27 18.40 4.19
C ALA A 44 9.95 19.18 3.07
N ASN A 45 9.81 20.51 3.10
CA ASN A 45 10.51 21.38 2.16
C ASN A 45 12.03 21.32 2.42
N GLY A 46 12.81 21.11 1.37
CA GLY A 46 14.26 20.94 1.45
C GLY A 46 14.72 19.49 1.66
N ASP A 47 13.80 18.52 1.76
CA ASP A 47 14.17 17.11 1.84
C ASP A 47 14.82 16.64 0.54
N HIS A 48 15.90 15.86 0.70
CA HIS A 48 16.56 15.16 -0.40
C HIS A 48 16.32 13.66 -0.25
N VAL A 49 15.67 13.06 -1.25
CA VAL A 49 15.36 11.63 -1.27
C VAL A 49 16.06 10.92 -2.43
N PRO A 50 16.47 9.64 -2.27
CA PRO A 50 17.13 8.90 -3.34
C PRO A 50 16.24 8.73 -4.58
N VAL A 51 14.95 8.43 -4.36
CA VAL A 51 13.96 8.32 -5.44
C VAL A 51 12.64 8.92 -4.99
N LEU A 52 12.08 9.76 -5.87
CA LEU A 52 10.73 10.30 -5.78
C LEU A 52 9.89 9.78 -6.96
N VAL A 53 8.80 9.09 -6.66
CA VAL A 53 7.79 8.66 -7.65
C VAL A 53 6.60 9.60 -7.56
N ILE A 54 6.26 10.25 -8.67
CA ILE A 54 5.12 11.16 -8.75
C ILE A 54 3.92 10.39 -9.29
N GLY A 55 2.87 10.30 -8.48
CA GLY A 55 1.64 9.55 -8.78
C GLY A 55 1.72 8.07 -8.40
N SER A 56 0.60 7.54 -7.93
CA SER A 56 0.50 6.19 -7.36
C SER A 56 -0.30 5.20 -8.23
N GLY A 57 -0.44 5.47 -9.52
CA GLY A 57 -1.07 4.56 -10.49
C GLY A 57 -0.23 3.33 -10.82
N TYR A 58 -0.61 2.57 -11.85
CA TYR A 58 0.06 1.31 -12.24
C TYR A 58 1.59 1.43 -12.37
N GLY A 59 2.08 2.40 -13.14
CA GLY A 59 3.52 2.62 -13.32
C GLY A 59 4.23 2.98 -12.02
N GLY A 60 3.65 3.88 -11.22
CA GLY A 60 4.20 4.30 -9.93
C GLY A 60 4.27 3.16 -8.91
N ALA A 61 3.20 2.36 -8.81
CA ALA A 61 3.15 1.20 -7.93
C ALA A 61 4.18 0.13 -8.31
N VAL A 62 4.31 -0.19 -9.61
CA VAL A 62 5.32 -1.15 -10.09
C VAL A 62 6.73 -0.63 -9.85
N ALA A 63 7.02 0.63 -10.21
CA ALA A 63 8.32 1.23 -9.99
C ALA A 63 8.71 1.22 -8.50
N ALA A 64 7.83 1.69 -7.63
CA ALA A 64 8.07 1.70 -6.18
C ALA A 64 8.31 0.29 -5.64
N LEU A 65 7.51 -0.70 -6.05
CA LEU A 65 7.71 -2.10 -5.66
C LEU A 65 9.10 -2.61 -6.06
N ARG A 66 9.52 -2.40 -7.31
CA ARG A 66 10.79 -2.94 -7.79
C ARG A 66 11.99 -2.25 -7.17
N LEU A 67 11.92 -0.94 -6.99
CA LEU A 67 13.00 -0.17 -6.37
C LEU A 67 13.13 -0.48 -4.87
N THR A 68 12.02 -0.60 -4.15
CA THR A 68 12.06 -1.00 -2.72
C THR A 68 12.52 -2.44 -2.54
N GLN A 69 12.17 -3.37 -3.44
CA GLN A 69 12.73 -4.73 -3.48
C GLN A 69 14.25 -4.73 -3.72
N ALA A 70 14.77 -3.75 -4.45
CA ALA A 70 16.20 -3.53 -4.63
C ALA A 70 16.88 -2.82 -3.43
N GLY A 71 16.16 -2.59 -2.33
CA GLY A 71 16.68 -1.93 -1.13
C GLY A 71 16.80 -0.41 -1.23
N ILE A 72 16.20 0.21 -2.25
CA ILE A 72 16.22 1.67 -2.43
C ILE A 72 15.07 2.29 -1.64
N ASN A 73 15.36 3.35 -0.87
CA ASN A 73 14.32 4.13 -0.21
C ASN A 73 13.57 4.98 -1.25
N VAL A 74 12.25 4.78 -1.35
CA VAL A 74 11.38 5.41 -2.35
C VAL A 74 10.26 6.16 -1.65
N HIS A 75 10.04 7.41 -2.05
CA HIS A 75 8.88 8.18 -1.64
C HIS A 75 7.91 8.33 -2.81
N ILE A 76 6.62 8.15 -2.54
CA ILE A 76 5.54 8.42 -3.51
C ILE A 76 4.84 9.70 -3.11
N VAL A 77 4.63 10.60 -4.06
CA VAL A 77 3.77 11.78 -3.89
C VAL A 77 2.51 11.56 -4.72
N GLU A 78 1.38 11.47 -4.03
CA GLU A 78 0.04 11.34 -4.62
C GLU A 78 -0.76 12.61 -4.34
N MET A 79 -1.41 13.16 -5.37
CA MET A 79 -2.17 14.39 -5.24
C MET A 79 -3.53 14.19 -4.57
N GLY A 80 -4.12 13.00 -4.73
CA GLY A 80 -5.40 12.64 -4.13
C GLY A 80 -5.27 12.00 -2.75
N GLN A 81 -6.40 11.50 -2.26
CA GLN A 81 -6.50 10.94 -0.91
C GLN A 81 -6.03 9.49 -0.83
N SER A 82 -5.61 9.07 0.37
CA SER A 82 -5.61 7.67 0.75
C SER A 82 -7.03 7.24 1.10
N TRP A 83 -7.66 6.45 0.23
CA TRP A 83 -9.04 5.98 0.38
C TRP A 83 -9.13 4.82 1.37
N THR A 84 -8.86 5.11 2.64
CA THR A 84 -8.81 4.12 3.74
C THR A 84 -9.72 4.47 4.91
N THR A 85 -10.33 5.66 4.90
CA THR A 85 -11.16 6.16 6.00
C THR A 85 -12.63 6.16 5.57
N PRO A 86 -13.53 5.49 6.32
CA PRO A 86 -14.96 5.55 6.08
C PRO A 86 -15.52 6.97 6.19
N GLY A 87 -16.47 7.29 5.31
CA GLY A 87 -17.28 8.51 5.38
C GLY A 87 -18.42 8.40 6.40
N SER A 88 -19.31 9.39 6.40
CA SER A 88 -20.44 9.48 7.34
C SER A 88 -21.44 8.32 7.20
N ASP A 89 -21.50 7.67 6.05
CA ASP A 89 -22.33 6.50 5.77
C ASP A 89 -21.63 5.17 6.12
N GLY A 90 -20.44 5.22 6.72
CA GLY A 90 -19.66 4.04 7.07
C GLY A 90 -18.94 3.37 5.89
N LYS A 91 -19.05 3.90 4.66
CA LYS A 91 -18.36 3.38 3.47
C LYS A 91 -17.18 4.28 3.10
N ILE A 92 -16.17 3.72 2.44
CA ILE A 92 -15.04 4.50 1.91
C ILE A 92 -15.47 5.27 0.65
N PHE A 93 -16.11 4.57 -0.29
CA PHE A 93 -16.59 5.13 -1.56
C PHE A 93 -18.11 5.30 -1.55
N CYS A 94 -18.61 6.29 -2.28
CA CYS A 94 -20.05 6.45 -2.52
C CYS A 94 -20.56 5.49 -3.60
N ASP A 95 -21.86 5.21 -3.59
CA ASP A 95 -22.50 4.40 -4.63
C ASP A 95 -22.75 5.22 -5.91
N MET A 96 -22.71 4.60 -7.10
CA MET A 96 -22.95 5.30 -8.37
C MET A 96 -24.33 5.97 -8.46
N LEU A 97 -25.34 5.37 -7.84
CA LEU A 97 -26.72 5.89 -7.84
C LEU A 97 -26.92 7.02 -6.82
N ASN A 98 -26.11 7.05 -5.76
CA ASN A 98 -26.17 8.04 -4.69
C ASN A 98 -24.80 8.73 -4.54
N PRO A 99 -24.36 9.48 -5.56
CA PRO A 99 -23.08 10.17 -5.51
C PRO A 99 -23.12 11.30 -4.49
N ASP A 100 -22.00 11.49 -3.79
CA ASP A 100 -21.74 12.65 -2.95
C ASP A 100 -20.40 13.29 -3.31
N GLY A 101 -19.84 14.15 -2.44
CA GLY A 101 -18.54 14.80 -2.70
C GLY A 101 -17.41 13.81 -3.02
N ARG A 102 -17.46 12.58 -2.49
CA ARG A 102 -16.43 11.54 -2.74
C ARG A 102 -16.37 11.09 -4.20
N SER A 103 -17.43 11.34 -4.98
CA SER A 103 -17.52 10.89 -6.37
C SER A 103 -16.55 11.60 -7.31
N TYR A 104 -16.49 12.94 -7.29
CA TYR A 104 -15.71 13.71 -8.27
C TYR A 104 -14.64 14.63 -7.69
N TRP A 105 -13.51 14.72 -8.39
CA TRP A 105 -12.38 15.59 -8.06
C TRP A 105 -12.70 17.06 -8.30
N LEU A 106 -12.85 17.83 -7.21
CA LEU A 106 -12.99 19.29 -7.18
C LEU A 106 -14.12 19.87 -8.06
N ARG A 107 -15.19 19.10 -8.28
CA ARG A 107 -16.41 19.52 -9.01
C ARG A 107 -17.57 19.80 -8.06
N THR A 108 -18.55 20.57 -8.54
CA THR A 108 -19.82 20.85 -7.83
C THR A 108 -21.02 20.12 -8.42
N ARG A 109 -20.83 19.36 -9.50
CA ARG A 109 -21.84 18.54 -10.17
C ARG A 109 -21.18 17.28 -10.72
N THR A 110 -21.88 16.15 -10.62
CA THR A 110 -21.42 14.90 -11.23
C THR A 110 -21.37 15.02 -12.75
N ASP A 111 -20.64 14.12 -13.38
CA ASP A 111 -20.43 14.14 -14.83
C ASP A 111 -20.26 12.72 -15.38
N GLN A 112 -21.33 11.93 -15.26
CA GLN A 112 -21.31 10.52 -15.64
C GLN A 112 -21.26 10.37 -17.17
N PRO A 113 -20.55 9.36 -17.71
CA PRO A 113 -20.52 9.12 -19.16
C PRO A 113 -21.91 8.90 -19.77
N VAL A 114 -22.83 8.28 -19.02
CA VAL A 114 -24.26 8.20 -19.35
C VAL A 114 -25.00 9.30 -18.59
N GLY A 115 -24.64 10.56 -18.84
CA GLY A 115 -25.23 11.72 -18.19
C GLY A 115 -26.67 12.01 -18.61
N TYR A 116 -27.13 11.38 -19.69
CA TYR A 116 -28.49 11.44 -20.20
C TYR A 116 -29.04 10.02 -20.35
N PHE A 117 -29.98 9.64 -19.51
CA PHE A 117 -30.65 8.34 -19.58
C PHE A 117 -32.15 8.54 -19.70
N MET A 118 -32.77 7.91 -20.69
CA MET A 118 -34.21 8.08 -21.00
C MET A 118 -34.67 9.55 -21.13
N GLY A 119 -33.79 10.44 -21.60
CA GLY A 119 -34.13 11.85 -21.81
C GLY A 119 -33.99 12.75 -20.57
N PHE A 120 -33.51 12.23 -19.44
CA PHE A 120 -33.30 12.99 -18.21
C PHE A 120 -31.80 13.13 -17.90
N ASP A 121 -31.42 14.33 -17.46
CA ASP A 121 -30.10 14.57 -16.89
C ASP A 121 -30.02 13.88 -15.52
N VAL A 122 -29.16 12.86 -15.42
CA VAL A 122 -28.96 12.10 -14.19
C VAL A 122 -27.89 12.72 -13.29
N ASN A 123 -27.26 13.82 -13.73
CA ASN A 123 -26.23 14.48 -12.95
C ASN A 123 -26.82 15.22 -11.74
N LYS A 124 -26.15 15.03 -10.61
CA LYS A 124 -26.57 15.57 -9.32
C LYS A 124 -25.56 16.63 -8.87
N ASN A 125 -26.06 17.64 -8.17
CA ASN A 125 -25.19 18.60 -7.48
C ASN A 125 -24.52 17.90 -6.31
N ILE A 126 -23.22 18.15 -6.13
CA ILE A 126 -22.39 17.56 -5.09
C ILE A 126 -21.53 18.65 -4.43
N PRO A 127 -21.18 18.51 -3.14
CA PRO A 127 -20.20 19.41 -2.52
C PRO A 127 -18.85 19.29 -3.23
N ARG A 128 -18.14 20.42 -3.36
CA ARG A 128 -16.77 20.42 -3.89
C ARG A 128 -15.85 19.68 -2.92
N TYR A 129 -15.20 18.63 -3.39
CA TYR A 129 -14.38 17.74 -2.56
C TYR A 129 -13.27 17.09 -3.39
N THR A 130 -12.25 16.53 -2.75
CA THR A 130 -11.16 15.76 -3.40
C THR A 130 -11.60 14.33 -3.71
N GLY A 131 -12.67 14.19 -4.49
CA GLY A 131 -13.29 12.92 -4.85
C GLY A 131 -12.46 12.03 -5.78
N VAL A 132 -12.86 10.78 -5.94
CA VAL A 132 -12.03 9.71 -6.52
C VAL A 132 -11.90 9.79 -8.04
N LEU A 133 -12.91 10.33 -8.75
CA LEU A 133 -12.93 10.40 -10.21
C LEU A 133 -12.78 11.84 -10.68
N ASP A 134 -11.76 12.13 -11.48
CA ASP A 134 -11.67 13.37 -12.23
C ASP A 134 -12.27 13.20 -13.62
N SER A 135 -12.94 14.25 -14.07
CA SER A 135 -13.50 14.35 -15.40
C SER A 135 -12.94 15.60 -16.06
N GLU A 136 -11.69 15.49 -16.50
CA GLU A 136 -10.90 16.63 -16.97
C GLU A 136 -11.34 17.01 -18.38
N ALA A 137 -11.76 18.26 -18.56
CA ALA A 137 -12.25 18.77 -19.84
C ALA A 137 -11.14 19.51 -20.57
N PHE A 138 -10.86 19.09 -21.80
CA PHE A 138 -9.97 19.75 -22.75
C PHE A 138 -10.79 20.30 -23.91
N GLY A 139 -10.13 20.99 -24.86
CA GLY A 139 -10.81 21.72 -25.95
C GLY A 139 -11.77 20.90 -26.83
N GLY A 140 -11.61 19.58 -26.90
CA GLY A 140 -12.51 18.70 -27.67
C GLY A 140 -12.66 17.29 -27.12
N ILE A 141 -12.17 17.04 -25.91
CA ILE A 141 -12.20 15.70 -25.29
C ILE A 141 -12.34 15.84 -23.78
N ARG A 142 -12.93 14.82 -23.18
CA ARG A 142 -12.99 14.65 -21.74
C ARG A 142 -12.24 13.39 -21.37
N VAL A 143 -11.32 13.49 -20.42
CA VAL A 143 -10.48 12.39 -19.99
C VAL A 143 -10.78 12.06 -18.53
N TYR A 144 -11.35 10.87 -18.32
CA TYR A 144 -11.66 10.35 -16.99
C TYR A 144 -10.40 9.74 -16.36
N GLN A 145 -10.10 10.13 -15.13
CA GLN A 145 -8.88 9.73 -14.42
C GLN A 145 -9.16 9.49 -12.94
N GLY A 146 -8.56 8.46 -12.35
CA GLY A 146 -8.63 8.26 -10.89
C GLY A 146 -7.69 9.21 -10.15
N ARG A 147 -8.12 9.73 -9.00
CA ARG A 147 -7.33 10.58 -8.09
C ARG A 147 -7.29 9.93 -6.70
N GLY A 148 -6.09 9.74 -6.15
CA GLY A 148 -5.86 9.08 -4.88
C GLY A 148 -4.91 7.90 -4.96
N VAL A 149 -4.55 7.34 -3.81
CA VAL A 149 -3.57 6.26 -3.70
C VAL A 149 -4.06 5.03 -4.48
N GLY A 150 -3.41 4.73 -5.62
CA GLY A 150 -3.82 3.70 -6.59
C GLY A 150 -4.19 4.26 -7.97
N GLY A 151 -4.42 5.56 -8.08
CA GLY A 151 -4.76 6.26 -9.33
C GLY A 151 -5.97 5.66 -10.04
N GLY A 152 -5.85 5.40 -11.34
CA GLY A 152 -6.92 4.83 -12.16
C GLY A 152 -7.40 3.44 -11.74
N SER A 153 -6.63 2.70 -10.91
CA SER A 153 -7.06 1.39 -10.41
C SER A 153 -8.25 1.46 -9.46
N LEU A 154 -8.49 2.62 -8.83
CA LEU A 154 -9.62 2.86 -7.93
C LEU A 154 -10.98 2.92 -8.65
N VAL A 155 -10.98 3.31 -9.93
CA VAL A 155 -12.20 3.70 -10.67
C VAL A 155 -12.43 2.94 -11.96
N ASN A 156 -11.50 2.07 -12.37
CA ASN A 156 -11.65 1.30 -13.60
C ASN A 156 -12.51 0.04 -13.40
N GLY A 157 -12.91 -0.57 -14.51
CA GLY A 157 -13.72 -1.79 -14.50
C GLY A 157 -12.95 -3.08 -14.23
N GLY A 158 -11.67 -3.02 -13.89
CA GLY A 158 -10.84 -4.20 -13.59
C GLY A 158 -10.50 -5.11 -14.79
N MET A 159 -10.82 -4.69 -16.03
CA MET A 159 -10.52 -5.48 -17.23
C MET A 159 -9.00 -5.54 -17.48
N ALA A 160 -8.42 -6.73 -17.35
CA ALA A 160 -7.01 -6.99 -17.62
C ALA A 160 -6.86 -7.78 -18.92
N VAL A 161 -6.48 -7.07 -20.00
CA VAL A 161 -6.40 -7.66 -21.36
C VAL A 161 -4.97 -7.57 -21.86
N THR A 162 -4.35 -8.73 -22.11
CA THR A 162 -3.06 -8.79 -22.82
C THR A 162 -3.29 -8.46 -24.30
N PRO A 163 -2.55 -7.50 -24.89
CA PRO A 163 -2.73 -7.13 -26.29
C PRO A 163 -2.34 -8.29 -27.22
N ARG A 164 -2.90 -8.28 -28.44
CA ARG A 164 -2.49 -9.23 -29.49
C ARG A 164 -1.02 -8.99 -29.82
N ARG A 165 -0.22 -10.05 -29.83
CA ARG A 165 1.23 -9.97 -30.11
C ARG A 165 1.53 -9.25 -31.41
N SER A 166 0.85 -9.61 -32.50
CA SER A 166 1.07 -8.98 -33.82
C SER A 166 0.85 -7.47 -33.80
N TYR A 167 -0.19 -7.00 -33.10
CA TYR A 167 -0.48 -5.58 -33.00
C TYR A 167 0.49 -4.86 -32.04
N PHE A 168 0.91 -5.54 -30.97
CA PHE A 168 1.94 -5.02 -30.07
C PHE A 168 3.27 -4.78 -30.81
N GLU A 169 3.71 -5.74 -31.62
CA GLU A 169 4.92 -5.64 -32.45
C GLU A 169 4.80 -4.55 -33.53
N GLU A 170 3.59 -4.27 -34.02
CA GLU A 170 3.33 -3.18 -34.96
C GLU A 170 3.47 -1.79 -34.31
N VAL A 171 2.90 -1.58 -33.11
CA VAL A 171 2.90 -0.27 -32.44
C VAL A 171 4.19 0.03 -31.66
N LEU A 172 4.94 -1.00 -31.26
CA LEU A 172 6.23 -0.91 -30.59
C LEU A 172 7.28 -1.74 -31.34
N PRO A 173 7.71 -1.30 -32.54
CA PRO A 173 8.72 -2.00 -33.31
C PRO A 173 10.08 -1.92 -32.62
N SER A 174 10.84 -3.01 -32.70
CA SER A 174 12.21 -3.13 -32.19
C SER A 174 13.26 -2.88 -33.27
#